data_AF-A0A9D8TAY8-F1
#
_entry.id   AF-A0A9D8TAY8-F1
#
_cell.length_a   1.000
_cell.length_b   1.000
_cell.length_c   1.000
_cell.angle_alpha   90.00
_cell.angle_beta   90.00
_cell.angle_gamma   90.00
#
_symmetry.space_group_name_H-M   'P 1'
#
loop_
_entity.id
_entity.type
_entity.pdbx_description
1 polymer ?
#
loop_
_entity_poly.entity_id
_entity_poly.type
_entity_poly.pdbx_seq_one_letter_code
_entity_poly.pdbx_strand_id
1 'polypeptide(L)'
;GLDKKEIYRLFNRLSSLGVLHYIPRRQQPCIIFTHPRVEGRELNLGEDVYETRLQRFDERITAMVQYACDDSICRSKRLMHYFGQKKTYNCGQCDVCLQRTESGLRYHEVESIKESIMTALEDGPKDLRTLMQQLPSPEEKSLEVLRYLCDSAEIKMKDFQYEKA
;
A
#
# COMPACT_ATOMS: atom_id res chain seq x y z
N GLY A 1 -29.37 -29.68 -45.41
CA GLY A 1 -28.02 -29.78 -46.03
C GLY A 1 -27.40 -31.12 -45.66
N LEU A 2 -26.41 -31.60 -46.42
CA LEU A 2 -25.71 -32.88 -46.20
C LEU A 2 -24.94 -32.91 -44.86
N ASP A 3 -24.81 -34.09 -44.26
CA ASP A 3 -24.05 -34.26 -43.01
C ASP A 3 -22.54 -34.12 -43.23
N LYS A 4 -21.81 -33.62 -42.22
CA LYS A 4 -20.35 -33.42 -42.30
C LYS A 4 -19.60 -34.71 -42.63
N LYS A 5 -20.08 -35.86 -42.15
CA LYS A 5 -19.48 -37.16 -42.45
C LYS A 5 -19.71 -37.58 -43.91
N GLU A 6 -20.87 -37.25 -44.47
CA GLU A 6 -21.20 -37.53 -45.86
C GLU A 6 -20.36 -36.68 -46.81
N ILE A 7 -20.19 -35.39 -46.50
CA ILE A 7 -19.32 -34.47 -47.25
C ILE A 7 -17.87 -34.96 -47.24
N TYR A 8 -17.37 -35.40 -46.08
CA TYR A 8 -16.02 -35.94 -45.97
C TYR A 8 -15.80 -37.19 -46.84
N ARG A 9 -16.76 -38.14 -46.83
CA ARG A 9 -16.68 -39.34 -47.67
C ARG A 9 -16.73 -39.00 -49.16
N LEU A 10 -17.60 -38.06 -49.54
CA LEU A 10 -17.73 -37.63 -50.93
C LEU A 10 -16.44 -36.98 -51.44
N PHE A 11 -15.84 -36.09 -50.65
CA PHE A 11 -14.58 -35.43 -51.02
C PHE A 11 -13.41 -36.40 -51.11
N ASN A 12 -13.32 -37.39 -50.20
CA ASN A 12 -12.32 -38.45 -50.33
C ASN A 12 -12.53 -39.28 -51.60
N ARG A 13 -13.77 -39.62 -51.95
CA ARG A 13 -14.08 -40.40 -53.15
C ARG A 13 -13.74 -39.64 -54.44
N LEU A 14 -14.09 -38.36 -54.50
CA LEU A 14 -13.74 -37.50 -55.63
C LEU A 14 -12.23 -37.31 -55.74
N SER A 15 -11.53 -37.25 -54.60
CA SER A 15 -10.07 -37.19 -54.58
C SER A 15 -9.40 -38.47 -55.06
N SER A 16 -9.92 -39.65 -54.68
CA SER A 16 -9.41 -40.93 -55.18
C SER A 16 -9.67 -41.14 -56.68
N LEU A 17 -10.70 -40.49 -57.22
CA LEU A 17 -11.01 -40.50 -58.66
C LEU A 17 -10.20 -39.46 -59.45
N GLY A 18 -9.34 -38.67 -58.80
CA GLY A 18 -8.53 -37.63 -59.44
C GLY A 18 -9.31 -36.38 -59.89
N VAL A 19 -10.57 -36.24 -59.47
CA VAL A 19 -11.44 -35.11 -59.86
C VAL A 19 -11.08 -33.84 -59.06
N LEU A 20 -10.60 -33.99 -57.83
CA LEU A 20 -10.17 -32.89 -56.97
C LEU A 20 -8.99 -33.31 -56.07
N HIS A 21 -8.25 -32.36 -55.52
CA HIS A 21 -7.20 -32.62 -54.53
C HIS A 21 -7.71 -32.24 -53.14
N TYR A 22 -8.20 -33.21 -52.37
CA TYR A 22 -8.74 -32.96 -51.03
C TYR A 22 -7.66 -33.10 -49.95
N ILE A 23 -7.47 -32.05 -49.15
CA ILE A 23 -6.63 -32.09 -47.95
C ILE A 23 -7.55 -32.17 -46.73
N PRO A 24 -7.57 -33.30 -45.98
CA PRO A 24 -8.41 -33.44 -44.81
C PRO A 24 -8.00 -32.45 -43.71
N ARG A 25 -8.98 -32.01 -42.92
CA ARG A 25 -8.76 -31.06 -41.83
C ARG A 25 -7.78 -31.66 -40.80
N ARG A 26 -6.77 -30.88 -40.40
CA ARG A 26 -5.85 -31.25 -39.30
C ARG A 26 -6.63 -31.38 -37.98
N GLN A 27 -6.41 -32.48 -37.25
CA GLN A 27 -7.03 -32.80 -35.95
C GLN A 27 -6.21 -32.29 -34.75
N GLN A 28 -5.04 -31.70 -35.01
CA GLN A 28 -4.15 -31.20 -33.95
C GLN A 28 -4.66 -29.85 -33.42
N PRO A 29 -4.60 -29.59 -32.10
CA PRO A 29 -4.87 -28.26 -31.55
C PRO A 29 -3.94 -27.24 -32.20
N CYS A 30 -4.50 -26.11 -32.64
CA CYS A 30 -3.73 -24.99 -33.17
C CYS A 30 -4.11 -23.70 -32.45
N ILE A 31 -3.11 -22.86 -32.19
CA ILE A 31 -3.32 -21.49 -31.72
C ILE A 31 -3.64 -20.66 -32.95
N ILE A 32 -4.81 -20.03 -32.96
CA ILE A 32 -5.22 -19.11 -34.00
C ILE A 32 -5.13 -17.71 -33.41
N PHE A 33 -4.24 -16.89 -33.94
CA PHE A 33 -4.24 -15.46 -33.62
C PHE A 33 -5.42 -14.81 -34.36
N THR A 34 -6.27 -14.12 -33.62
CA THR A 34 -7.45 -13.43 -34.17
C THR A 34 -7.08 -12.16 -34.93
N HIS A 35 -5.84 -11.71 -34.83
CA HIS A 35 -5.33 -10.50 -35.45
C HIS A 35 -4.01 -10.78 -36.18
N PRO A 36 -3.74 -10.05 -37.28
CA PRO A 36 -2.45 -10.12 -37.96
C PRO A 36 -1.34 -9.61 -37.03
N ARG A 37 -0.12 -10.11 -37.24
CA ARG A 37 1.06 -9.59 -36.57
C ARG A 37 1.31 -8.16 -37.08
N VAL A 38 1.36 -7.20 -36.17
CA VAL A 38 1.75 -5.82 -36.46
C VAL A 38 3.27 -5.75 -36.59
N GLU A 39 3.77 -5.03 -37.58
CA GLU A 39 5.20 -4.81 -37.74
C GLU A 39 5.74 -3.90 -36.62
N GLY A 40 6.97 -4.13 -36.16
CA GLY A 40 7.52 -3.39 -35.02
C GLY A 40 7.56 -1.87 -35.21
N ARG A 41 7.69 -1.39 -36.46
CA ARG A 41 7.65 0.05 -36.82
C ARG A 41 6.26 0.68 -36.71
N GLU A 42 5.21 -0.12 -36.78
CA GLU A 42 3.81 0.30 -36.64
C GLU A 42 3.29 0.09 -35.21
N LEU A 43 4.10 -0.51 -34.34
CA LEU A 43 3.79 -0.74 -32.94
C LEU A 43 3.89 0.59 -32.18
N ASN A 44 2.75 1.24 -31.96
CA ASN A 44 2.69 2.41 -31.10
C ASN A 44 2.40 1.98 -29.65
N LEU A 45 3.43 2.01 -28.81
CA LEU A 45 3.27 1.88 -27.36
C LEU A 45 3.08 3.28 -26.79
N GLY A 46 1.82 3.64 -26.54
CA GLY A 46 1.48 4.91 -25.90
C GLY A 46 2.17 5.07 -24.55
N GLU A 47 2.33 6.32 -24.13
CA GLU A 47 2.91 6.71 -22.83
C GLU A 47 2.17 6.07 -21.64
N ASP A 48 0.85 5.87 -21.79
CA ASP A 48 -0.01 5.17 -20.84
C ASP A 48 0.33 3.68 -20.70
N VAL A 49 0.91 3.07 -21.74
CA VAL A 49 1.28 1.65 -21.75
C VAL A 49 2.64 1.43 -21.11
N TYR A 50 3.61 2.30 -21.34
CA TYR A 50 4.97 2.11 -20.83
C TYR A 50 5.27 3.01 -19.64
N GLU A 51 5.34 4.33 -19.84
CA GLU A 51 5.79 5.28 -18.82
C GLU A 51 4.90 5.26 -17.58
N THR A 52 3.58 5.25 -17.74
CA THR A 52 2.65 5.18 -16.60
C THR A 52 2.82 3.88 -15.80
N ARG A 53 3.14 2.77 -16.48
CA ARG A 53 3.37 1.48 -15.79
C ARG A 53 4.71 1.45 -15.09
N LEU A 54 5.74 2.03 -15.70
CA LEU A 54 7.06 2.17 -15.12
C LEU A 54 7.00 3.03 -13.86
N GLN A 55 6.34 4.19 -13.92
CA GLN A 55 6.13 5.06 -12.76
C GLN A 55 5.40 4.33 -11.62
N ARG A 56 4.28 3.67 -11.91
CA ARG A 56 3.56 2.90 -10.89
C ARG A 56 4.39 1.76 -10.31
N PHE A 57 5.26 1.15 -11.12
CA PHE A 57 6.15 0.10 -10.66
C PHE A 57 7.20 0.66 -9.70
N ASP A 58 7.80 1.80 -10.06
CA ASP A 58 8.76 2.52 -9.22
C ASP A 58 8.15 2.95 -7.88
N GLU A 59 6.94 3.52 -7.90
CA GLU A 59 6.19 3.90 -6.70
C GLU A 59 5.96 2.68 -5.78
N ARG A 60 5.59 1.53 -6.35
CA ARG A 60 5.35 0.29 -5.57
C ARG A 60 6.62 -0.27 -4.95
N ILE A 61 7.73 -0.27 -5.70
CA ILE A 61 9.02 -0.74 -5.18
C ILE A 61 9.52 0.19 -4.08
N THR A 62 9.44 1.49 -4.30
CA THR A 62 9.82 2.50 -3.30
C THR A 62 9.00 2.35 -2.02
N ALA A 63 7.67 2.16 -2.14
CA ALA A 63 6.81 1.90 -0.98
C ALA A 63 7.19 0.61 -0.23
N MET A 64 7.60 -0.45 -0.94
CA MET A 64 8.05 -1.70 -0.32
C MET A 64 9.40 -1.55 0.38
N VAL A 65 10.34 -0.82 -0.22
CA VAL A 65 11.64 -0.49 0.40
C VAL A 65 11.40 0.32 1.67
N GLN A 66 10.56 1.35 1.62
CA GLN A 66 10.17 2.10 2.81
C GLN A 66 9.54 1.17 3.85
N TYR A 67 8.61 0.29 3.48
CA TYR A 67 8.00 -0.65 4.41
C TYR A 67 9.01 -1.55 5.12
N ALA A 68 10.06 -2.02 4.42
CA ALA A 68 11.05 -2.93 4.96
C ALA A 68 12.16 -2.22 5.77
N CYS A 69 12.59 -1.03 5.35
CA CYS A 69 13.81 -0.40 5.86
C CYS A 69 13.57 0.76 6.83
N ASP A 70 12.39 1.38 6.83
CA ASP A 70 12.12 2.55 7.67
C ASP A 70 11.39 2.16 8.97
N ASP A 71 12.06 2.36 10.09
CA ASP A 71 11.58 2.00 11.43
C ASP A 71 10.92 3.17 12.18
N SER A 72 10.72 4.33 11.54
CA SER A 72 10.16 5.52 12.20
C SER A 72 8.64 5.50 12.37
N ILE A 73 7.92 4.79 11.48
CA ILE A 73 6.46 4.72 11.46
C ILE A 73 6.01 3.29 11.73
N CYS A 74 4.94 3.15 12.53
CA CYS A 74 4.27 1.88 12.75
C CYS A 74 3.99 1.13 11.43
N ARG A 75 4.40 -0.14 11.35
CA ARG A 75 4.22 -1.00 10.15
C ARG A 75 2.77 -1.05 9.67
N SER A 76 1.83 -1.27 10.60
CA SER A 76 0.40 -1.32 10.29
C SER A 76 -0.12 0.02 9.78
N LYS A 77 0.34 1.13 10.37
CA LYS A 77 -0.02 2.49 9.94
C LYS A 77 0.41 2.74 8.48
N ARG A 78 1.65 2.34 8.14
CA ARG A 78 2.18 2.43 6.77
C ARG A 78 1.40 1.59 5.77
N LEU A 79 1.06 0.34 6.12
CA LEU A 79 0.23 -0.53 5.26
C LEU A 79 -1.16 0.08 5.00
N MET A 80 -1.81 0.58 6.04
CA MET A 80 -3.13 1.20 5.91
C MET A 80 -3.08 2.42 5.00
N HIS A 81 -2.02 3.26 5.12
CA HIS A 81 -1.81 4.41 4.24
C HIS A 81 -1.61 3.99 2.77
N TYR A 82 -0.79 2.95 2.52
CA TYR A 82 -0.55 2.42 1.17
C TYR A 82 -1.85 1.98 0.48
N PHE A 83 -2.80 1.41 1.22
CA PHE A 83 -4.14 1.05 0.71
C PHE A 83 -5.16 2.20 0.75
N GLY A 84 -4.73 3.44 0.98
CA GLY A 84 -5.56 4.64 0.90
C GLY A 84 -6.34 5.00 2.17
N GLN A 85 -6.04 4.36 3.31
CA GLN A 85 -6.69 4.68 4.59
C GLN A 85 -5.96 5.80 5.32
N LYS A 86 -6.67 6.89 5.64
CA LYS A 86 -6.07 8.13 6.19
C LYS A 86 -6.09 8.21 7.73
N LYS A 87 -7.16 7.75 8.38
CA LYS A 87 -7.26 7.76 9.85
C LYS A 87 -6.64 6.49 10.40
N THR A 88 -5.43 6.60 10.94
CA THR A 88 -4.66 5.45 11.39
C THR A 88 -3.94 5.79 12.69
N TYR A 89 -4.07 4.91 13.67
CA TYR A 89 -3.36 4.96 14.95
C TYR A 89 -2.19 3.96 14.93
N ASN A 90 -1.22 4.16 15.82
CA ASN A 90 -0.15 3.19 16.01
C ASN A 90 -0.73 1.88 16.56
N CYS A 91 -0.34 0.72 16.03
CA CYS A 91 -1.02 -0.54 16.35
C CYS A 91 -0.65 -1.18 17.69
N GLY A 92 0.40 -0.69 18.38
CA GLY A 92 0.87 -1.25 19.65
C GLY A 92 1.51 -2.65 19.60
N GLN A 93 1.51 -3.33 18.44
CA GLN A 93 1.93 -4.75 18.31
C GLN A 93 3.05 -5.03 17.29
N CYS A 94 3.41 -4.08 16.43
CA CYS A 94 4.53 -4.26 15.50
C CYS A 94 5.89 -4.00 16.17
N ASP A 95 6.96 -4.48 15.55
CA ASP A 95 8.35 -4.25 15.95
C ASP A 95 8.63 -2.78 16.29
N VAL A 96 8.26 -1.85 15.41
CA VAL A 96 8.42 -0.40 15.62
C VAL A 96 7.66 0.08 16.86
N CYS A 97 6.40 -0.32 17.05
CA CYS A 97 5.60 0.09 18.21
C CYS A 97 6.14 -0.47 19.53
N LEU A 98 6.83 -1.61 19.49
CA LEU A 98 7.36 -2.32 20.65
C LEU A 98 8.78 -1.88 21.02
N GLN A 99 9.46 -1.13 20.15
CA GLN A 99 10.76 -0.52 20.48
C GLN A 99 10.63 0.32 21.75
N ARG A 100 11.63 0.20 22.62
CA ARG A 100 11.73 1.00 23.85
C ARG A 100 12.50 2.27 23.56
N THR A 101 11.98 3.37 24.08
CA THR A 101 12.64 4.68 24.09
C THR A 101 13.61 4.78 25.26
N GLU A 102 14.41 5.85 25.32
CA GLU A 102 15.38 6.09 26.41
C GLU A 102 14.72 6.18 27.79
N SER A 103 13.46 6.62 27.83
CA SER A 103 12.57 6.62 29.01
C SER A 103 12.10 5.21 29.43
N GLY A 104 12.42 4.17 28.67
CA GLY A 104 11.95 2.81 28.92
C GLY A 104 10.50 2.55 28.52
N LEU A 105 9.76 3.59 28.11
CA LEU A 105 8.41 3.49 27.54
C LEU A 105 8.45 2.91 26.13
N ARG A 106 7.37 2.24 25.71
CA ARG A 106 7.24 1.80 24.32
C ARG A 106 6.98 3.02 23.43
N TYR A 107 7.53 3.01 22.21
CA TYR A 107 7.36 4.10 21.25
C TYR A 107 5.89 4.47 21.02
N HIS A 108 5.01 3.47 20.87
CA HIS A 108 3.57 3.70 20.74
C HIS A 108 2.96 4.46 21.94
N GLU A 109 3.40 4.15 23.17
CA GLU A 109 2.88 4.80 24.38
C GLU A 109 3.30 6.27 24.42
N VAL A 110 4.57 6.57 24.11
CA VAL A 110 5.07 7.95 24.02
C VAL A 110 4.28 8.74 23.00
N GLU A 111 4.09 8.19 21.80
CA GLU A 111 3.39 8.89 20.71
C GLU A 111 1.91 9.11 21.03
N SER A 112 1.22 8.13 21.63
CA SER A 112 -0.18 8.26 22.03
C SER A 112 -0.40 9.29 23.15
N ILE A 113 0.51 9.32 24.13
CA ILE A 113 0.48 10.33 25.20
C ILE A 113 0.77 11.71 24.62
N LYS A 114 1.76 11.83 23.72
CA LYS A 114 2.08 13.06 23.00
C LYS A 114 0.86 13.60 22.23
N GLU A 115 0.21 12.77 21.42
CA GLU A 115 -1.02 13.15 20.71
C GLU A 115 -2.11 13.64 21.67
N SER A 116 -2.28 12.96 22.82
CA SER A 116 -3.26 13.34 23.84
C SER A 116 -2.92 14.68 24.51
N ILE A 117 -1.65 14.93 24.87
CA ILE A 117 -1.19 16.20 25.43
C ILE A 117 -1.38 17.32 24.42
N MET A 118 -0.97 17.11 23.16
CA MET A 118 -1.12 18.12 22.11
C MET A 118 -2.59 18.43 21.84
N THR A 119 -3.48 17.43 21.85
CA THR A 119 -4.92 17.65 21.72
C THR A 119 -5.47 18.42 22.93
N ALA A 120 -5.07 18.06 24.15
CA ALA A 120 -5.50 18.76 25.35
C ALA A 120 -5.05 20.24 25.36
N LEU A 121 -3.90 20.57 24.79
CA LEU A 121 -3.42 21.95 24.71
C LEU A 121 -4.00 22.76 23.52
N GLU A 122 -4.91 22.20 22.72
CA GLU A 122 -5.59 22.97 21.64
C GLU A 122 -6.51 24.06 22.17
N ASP A 123 -7.16 23.83 23.32
CA ASP A 123 -8.12 24.75 23.92
C ASP A 123 -7.46 25.90 24.71
N GLY A 124 -6.12 25.93 24.77
CA GLY A 124 -5.33 26.96 25.46
C GLY A 124 -4.41 26.41 26.56
N PRO A 125 -3.66 27.30 27.24
CA PRO A 125 -2.70 26.92 28.26
C PRO A 125 -3.36 26.24 29.48
N LYS A 126 -2.73 25.19 30.00
CA LYS A 126 -3.28 24.40 31.13
C LYS A 126 -2.23 24.22 32.22
N ASP A 127 -2.67 24.27 33.49
CA ASP A 127 -1.80 23.91 34.61
C ASP A 127 -1.55 22.40 34.64
N LEU A 128 -0.53 21.97 35.39
CA LEU A 128 -0.14 20.55 35.44
C LEU A 128 -1.30 19.65 35.84
N ARG A 129 -2.04 20.06 36.88
CA ARG A 129 -3.09 19.24 37.49
C ARG A 129 -4.27 19.04 36.55
N THR A 130 -4.72 20.10 35.89
CA THR A 130 -5.80 20.07 34.90
C THR A 130 -5.39 19.24 33.69
N LEU A 131 -4.14 19.39 33.24
CA LEU A 131 -3.61 18.61 32.13
C LEU A 131 -3.60 17.11 32.47
N MET A 132 -3.03 16.71 33.62
CA MET A 132 -2.97 15.30 34.03
C MET A 132 -4.36 14.66 34.20
N GLN A 133 -5.36 15.42 34.66
CA GLN A 133 -6.74 14.93 34.80
C GLN A 133 -7.45 14.65 33.47
N GLN A 134 -7.03 15.30 32.38
CA GLN A 134 -7.63 15.13 31.05
C GLN A 134 -6.98 14.00 30.25
N LEU A 135 -5.81 13.52 30.67
CA LEU A 135 -5.09 12.47 29.96
C LEU A 135 -5.62 11.08 30.36
N PRO A 136 -5.85 10.18 29.39
CA PRO A 136 -6.29 8.81 29.66
C PRO A 136 -5.17 7.90 30.20
N SER A 137 -3.93 8.40 30.25
CA SER A 137 -2.73 7.62 30.57
C SER A 137 -2.26 7.84 32.01
N PRO A 138 -1.54 6.86 32.63
CA PRO A 138 -1.02 7.01 33.99
C PRO A 138 -0.17 8.26 34.16
N GLU A 139 -0.32 8.94 35.31
CA GLU A 139 0.33 10.23 35.58
C GLU A 139 1.87 10.14 35.47
N GLU A 140 2.49 9.07 35.98
CA GLU A 140 3.95 8.86 35.88
C GLU A 140 4.45 8.88 34.44
N LYS A 141 3.78 8.15 33.54
CA LYS A 141 4.14 8.09 32.11
C LYS A 141 3.86 9.41 31.41
N SER A 142 2.73 10.04 31.75
CA SER A 142 2.33 11.33 31.19
C SER A 142 3.32 12.44 31.55
N LEU A 143 3.81 12.45 32.79
CA LEU A 143 4.84 13.38 33.25
C LEU A 143 6.17 13.18 32.54
N GLU A 144 6.58 11.93 32.32
CA GLU A 144 7.82 11.62 31.61
C GLU A 144 7.78 12.11 30.15
N VAL A 145 6.66 11.87 29.45
CA VAL A 145 6.46 12.36 28.08
C VAL A 145 6.35 13.89 28.06
N LEU A 146 5.65 14.50 29.01
CA LEU A 146 5.56 15.96 29.10
C LEU A 146 6.93 16.61 29.30
N ARG A 147 7.78 16.03 30.17
CA ARG A 147 9.16 16.49 30.36
C ARG A 147 9.96 16.40 29.08
N TYR A 148 9.90 15.25 28.38
CA TYR A 148 10.55 15.09 27.08
C TYR A 148 10.10 16.16 26.07
N LEU A 149 8.81 16.49 26.01
CA LEU A 149 8.28 17.53 25.11
C LEU A 149 8.71 18.95 25.48
N CYS A 150 8.95 19.22 26.77
CA CYS A 150 9.54 20.48 27.20
C CYS A 150 11.03 20.54 26.82
N ASP A 151 11.76 19.45 26.99
CA ASP A 151 13.18 19.34 26.64
C ASP A 151 13.40 19.45 25.11
N SER A 152 12.48 18.91 24.30
CA SER A 152 12.49 19.03 22.84
C SER A 152 11.98 20.39 22.32
N ALA A 153 11.58 21.29 23.22
CA ALA A 153 11.00 22.60 22.93
C ALA A 153 9.69 22.58 22.10
N GLU A 154 8.96 21.46 22.11
CA GLU A 154 7.63 21.35 21.49
C GLU A 154 6.52 21.97 22.37
N ILE A 155 6.76 22.02 23.69
CA ILE A 155 5.87 22.63 24.68
C ILE A 155 6.69 23.62 25.52
N LYS A 156 6.09 24.75 25.88
CA LYS A 156 6.67 25.76 26.75
C LYS A 156 5.88 25.84 28.04
N MET A 157 6.58 26.12 29.13
CA MET A 157 5.98 26.43 30.42
C MET A 157 6.13 27.92 30.70
N LYS A 158 5.01 28.62 30.91
CA LYS A 158 4.94 30.02 31.34
C LYS A 158 3.96 30.13 32.49
N ASP A 159 4.32 30.86 33.55
CA ASP A 159 3.44 31.12 34.70
C ASP A 159 2.78 29.84 35.27
N PHE A 160 3.55 28.75 35.36
CA PHE A 160 3.09 27.42 35.80
C PHE A 160 2.01 26.76 34.91
N GLN A 161 1.83 27.26 33.69
CA GLN A 161 0.96 26.69 32.67
C GLN A 161 1.79 26.19 31.48
N TYR A 162 1.35 25.08 30.90
CA TYR A 162 1.92 24.51 29.69
C TYR A 162 1.15 25.00 28.47
N GLU A 163 1.86 25.45 27.44
CA GLU A 163 1.32 25.86 26.15
C GLU A 163 2.15 25.27 25.00
N LYS A 164 1.53 25.10 23.82
CA LYS A 164 2.28 24.70 22.62
C LYS A 164 3.31 25.77 22.28
N ALA A 165 4.51 25.35 21.88
CA ALA A 165 5.63 26.23 21.57
C ALA A 165 5.38 27.14 20.36
#